data_AF-E1WTX3-F1
#
_entry.id   AF-E1WTX3-F1
#
_cell.length_a   1.000
_cell.length_b   1.000
_cell.length_c   1.000
_cell.angle_alpha   90.00
_cell.angle_beta   90.00
_cell.angle_gamma   90.00
#
_symmetry.space_group_name_H-M   'P 1'
#
loop_
_entity.id
_entity.type
_entity.pdbx_description
1 polymer ?
#
loop_
_entity_poly.entity_id
_entity_poly.type
_entity_poly.pdbx_seq_one_letter_code
_entity_poly.pdbx_strand_id
1 'polypeptide(L)'
;MFTDDKSIENIQQLFAEFKKFLVLQKEYTKLELTEKLTILLSTLIMILVLTILGMVALFYLLFALAYILEPLVGGLMVSFGIIAGINVLLIAIIYFFRRQLIISPMVNFLANLFLNDSNKK
;
A
#
# COMPACT_ATOMS: atom_id res chain seq x y z
N MET A 1 -46.69 -47.72 11.25
CA MET A 1 -46.16 -47.71 9.87
C MET A 1 -46.57 -46.40 9.21
N PHE A 2 -45.96 -45.26 9.54
CA PHE A 2 -46.20 -43.95 8.87
C PHE A 2 -45.17 -42.83 9.22
N THR A 3 -44.12 -43.13 10.01
CA THR A 3 -43.14 -42.13 10.45
C THR A 3 -41.83 -42.12 9.66
N ASP A 4 -41.44 -43.24 9.05
CA ASP A 4 -40.17 -43.34 8.31
C ASP A 4 -40.15 -42.52 7.01
N ASP A 5 -41.22 -42.58 6.20
CA ASP A 5 -41.28 -41.87 4.91
C ASP A 5 -41.22 -40.35 5.08
N LYS A 6 -41.93 -39.79 6.08
CA LYS A 6 -41.92 -38.35 6.36
C LYS A 6 -40.55 -37.85 6.86
N SER A 7 -39.83 -38.65 7.65
CA SER A 7 -38.49 -38.27 8.12
C SER A 7 -37.45 -38.32 7.00
N ILE A 8 -37.55 -39.27 6.06
CA ILE A 8 -36.63 -39.39 4.93
C ILE A 8 -36.80 -38.21 3.96
N GLU A 9 -38.04 -37.80 3.70
CA GLU A 9 -38.36 -36.65 2.83
C GLU A 9 -37.85 -35.32 3.42
N ASN A 10 -37.95 -35.18 4.75
CA ASN A 10 -37.47 -34.00 5.48
C ASN A 10 -35.93 -33.91 5.50
N ILE A 11 -35.23 -35.05 5.62
CA ILE A 11 -33.76 -35.11 5.51
C ILE A 11 -33.30 -34.79 4.08
N GLN A 12 -34.02 -35.24 3.05
CA GLN A 12 -33.72 -34.88 1.66
C GLN A 12 -33.93 -33.38 1.41
N GLN A 13 -34.99 -32.78 1.95
CA GLN A 13 -35.21 -31.33 1.88
C GLN A 13 -34.11 -30.56 2.60
N LEU A 14 -33.71 -30.99 3.79
CA LEU A 14 -32.62 -30.40 4.54
C LEU A 14 -31.30 -30.45 3.75
N PHE A 15 -31.01 -31.57 3.09
CA PHE A 15 -29.82 -31.72 2.24
C PHE A 15 -29.87 -30.82 0.98
N ALA A 16 -31.06 -30.66 0.40
CA ALA A 16 -31.27 -29.78 -0.74
C ALA A 16 -31.08 -28.30 -0.36
N GLU A 17 -31.59 -27.88 0.79
CA GLU A 17 -31.36 -26.55 1.35
C GLU A 17 -29.89 -26.33 1.70
N PHE A 18 -29.23 -27.30 2.34
CA PHE A 18 -27.82 -27.23 2.69
C PHE A 18 -26.93 -27.10 1.44
N LYS A 19 -27.26 -27.83 0.38
CA LYS A 19 -26.59 -27.71 -0.92
C LYS A 19 -26.82 -26.33 -1.54
N LYS A 20 -28.03 -25.78 -1.42
CA LYS A 20 -28.36 -24.41 -1.84
C LYS A 20 -27.54 -23.38 -1.05
N PHE A 21 -27.45 -23.52 0.26
CA PHE A 21 -26.63 -22.68 1.14
C PHE A 21 -25.15 -22.73 0.77
N LEU A 22 -24.59 -23.91 0.48
CA LEU A 22 -23.21 -24.04 0.03
C LEU A 22 -22.96 -23.37 -1.33
N VAL A 23 -23.92 -23.48 -2.26
CA VAL A 23 -23.83 -22.79 -3.56
C VAL A 23 -23.85 -21.28 -3.37
N LEU A 24 -24.79 -20.76 -2.56
CA LEU A 24 -24.86 -19.34 -2.23
C LEU A 24 -23.56 -18.87 -1.54
N GLN A 25 -23.08 -19.59 -0.54
CA GLN A 25 -21.86 -19.22 0.20
C GLN A 25 -20.62 -19.20 -0.71
N LYS A 26 -20.56 -20.08 -1.70
CA LYS A 26 -19.50 -20.10 -2.72
C LYS A 26 -19.59 -18.90 -3.66
N GLU A 27 -20.79 -18.51 -4.08
CA GLU A 27 -21.00 -17.27 -4.84
C GLU A 27 -20.66 -16.03 -4.02
N TYR A 28 -21.10 -15.94 -2.77
CA TYR A 28 -20.75 -14.85 -1.86
C TYR A 28 -19.25 -14.72 -1.64
N THR A 29 -18.57 -15.84 -1.37
CA THR A 29 -17.11 -15.85 -1.20
C THR A 29 -16.40 -15.41 -2.47
N LYS A 30 -16.87 -15.87 -3.64
CA LYS A 30 -16.30 -15.45 -4.93
C LYS A 30 -16.54 -13.95 -5.18
N LEU A 31 -17.71 -13.44 -4.82
CA LEU A 31 -18.05 -12.03 -4.96
C LEU A 31 -17.19 -11.16 -4.04
N GLU A 32 -17.10 -11.52 -2.76
CA GLU A 32 -16.30 -10.82 -1.75
C GLU A 32 -14.80 -10.83 -2.11
N LEU A 33 -14.29 -11.98 -2.59
CA LEU A 33 -12.91 -12.06 -3.09
C LEU A 33 -12.70 -11.15 -4.30
N THR A 34 -13.65 -11.12 -5.23
CA THR A 34 -13.58 -10.26 -6.41
C THR A 34 -13.60 -8.79 -6.01
N GLU A 35 -14.44 -8.41 -5.05
CA GLU A 35 -14.51 -7.05 -4.51
C GLU A 35 -13.19 -6.63 -3.86
N LYS A 36 -12.66 -7.44 -2.93
CA LYS A 36 -11.38 -7.14 -2.27
C LYS A 36 -10.22 -7.08 -3.25
N LEU A 37 -10.19 -7.98 -4.23
CA LEU A 37 -9.19 -7.98 -5.30
C LEU A 37 -9.30 -6.70 -6.14
N THR A 38 -10.52 -6.27 -6.46
CA THR A 38 -10.77 -5.06 -7.23
C THR A 38 -10.35 -3.81 -6.45
N ILE A 39 -10.63 -3.73 -5.15
CA ILE A 39 -10.18 -2.62 -4.29
C ILE A 39 -8.65 -2.58 -4.21
N LEU A 40 -8.01 -3.74 -4.03
CA LEU A 40 -6.55 -3.84 -3.99
C LEU A 40 -5.94 -3.38 -5.32
N LEU A 41 -6.45 -3.88 -6.45
CA LEU A 41 -6.00 -3.50 -7.79
C LEU A 41 -6.23 -2.01 -8.06
N SER A 42 -7.39 -1.48 -7.71
CA SER A 42 -7.72 -0.05 -7.84
C SER A 42 -6.76 0.82 -7.05
N THR A 43 -6.48 0.44 -5.80
CA THR A 43 -5.53 1.16 -4.93
C THR A 43 -4.11 1.09 -5.50
N LEU A 44 -3.71 -0.07 -6.02
CA LEU A 44 -2.38 -0.25 -6.64
C LEU A 44 -2.23 0.61 -7.89
N ILE A 45 -3.25 0.67 -8.76
CA ILE A 45 -3.27 1.56 -9.93
C ILE A 45 -3.22 3.02 -9.48
N MET A 46 -3.99 3.41 -8.46
CA MET A 46 -4.00 4.77 -7.94
C MET A 46 -2.60 5.19 -7.46
N ILE A 47 -1.92 4.34 -6.68
CA ILE A 47 -0.55 4.60 -6.21
C ILE A 47 0.42 4.70 -7.39
N LEU A 48 0.33 3.81 -8.38
CA LEU A 48 1.17 3.86 -9.58
C LEU A 48 1.00 5.18 -10.33
N VAL A 49 -0.24 5.60 -10.60
CA VAL A 49 -0.53 6.86 -11.29
C VAL A 49 -0.01 8.05 -10.49
N LEU A 50 -0.26 8.08 -9.17
CA LEU A 50 0.22 9.14 -8.30
C LEU A 50 1.75 9.21 -8.28
N THR A 51 2.42 8.06 -8.30
CA THR A 51 3.89 7.97 -8.30
C THR A 51 4.47 8.50 -9.62
N ILE A 52 3.88 8.14 -10.76
CA ILE A 52 4.32 8.62 -12.07
C ILE A 52 4.12 10.14 -12.17
N LEU A 53 2.93 10.64 -11.80
CA LEU A 53 2.64 12.08 -11.78
C LEU A 53 3.58 12.81 -10.82
N GLY A 54 3.82 12.25 -9.63
CA GLY A 54 4.74 12.78 -8.64
C GLY A 54 6.17 12.87 -9.16
N MET A 55 6.68 11.82 -9.82
CA MET A 55 8.01 11.85 -10.44
C MET A 55 8.12 12.93 -11.50
N VAL A 56 7.13 13.04 -12.39
CA VAL A 56 7.11 14.06 -13.45
C VAL A 56 7.07 15.47 -12.85
N ALA A 57 6.22 15.71 -11.84
CA ALA A 57 6.12 17.01 -11.17
C ALA A 57 7.42 17.38 -10.44
N LEU A 58 8.03 16.44 -9.71
CA LEU A 58 9.32 16.65 -9.04
C LEU A 58 10.44 16.95 -10.04
N PHE A 59 10.42 16.28 -11.19
CA PHE A 59 11.38 16.55 -12.26
C PHE A 59 11.22 17.97 -12.80
N TYR A 60 9.99 18.42 -13.07
CA TYR A 60 9.75 19.81 -13.49
C TYR A 60 10.13 20.84 -12.41
N LEU A 61 9.93 20.54 -11.13
CA LEU A 61 10.39 21.40 -10.04
C LEU A 61 11.92 21.53 -10.02
N LEU A 62 12.66 20.44 -10.26
CA LEU A 62 14.13 20.48 -10.40
C LEU A 62 14.55 21.34 -11.60
N PHE A 63 13.83 21.27 -12.71
CA PHE A 63 14.06 22.15 -13.86
C PHE A 63 13.79 23.61 -13.54
N ALA A 64 12.70 23.93 -12.85
CA ALA A 64 12.38 25.28 -12.42
C ALA A 64 13.49 25.86 -11.51
N LEU A 65 13.98 25.06 -10.55
CA LEU A 65 15.12 25.42 -9.71
C LEU A 65 16.39 25.67 -10.53
N ALA A 66 16.68 24.82 -11.52
CA ALA A 66 17.82 25.00 -12.40
C ALA A 66 17.74 26.31 -13.21
N TYR A 67 16.54 26.67 -13.67
CA TYR A 67 16.29 27.89 -14.44
C TYR A 67 16.43 29.16 -13.59
N ILE A 68 16.03 29.11 -12.31
CA ILE A 68 16.26 30.21 -11.36
C ILE A 68 17.75 30.40 -11.08
N LEU A 69 18.52 29.31 -11.04
CA LEU A 69 19.96 29.33 -10.82
C LEU A 69 20.75 29.72 -12.09
N GLU A 70 20.22 29.51 -13.28
CA GLU A 70 20.88 29.80 -14.56
C GLU A 70 21.54 31.20 -14.62
N PRO A 71 20.83 32.31 -14.34
CA PRO A 71 21.43 33.65 -14.37
C PRO A 71 22.45 33.91 -13.26
N LEU A 72 22.42 33.15 -12.15
CA LEU A 72 23.39 33.27 -11.06
C LEU A 72 24.69 32.52 -11.36
N VAL A 73 24.59 31.38 -12.05
CA VAL A 73 25.69 30.42 -12.20
C VAL A 73 26.30 30.48 -13.61
N GLY A 74 25.72 31.30 -14.51
CA GLY A 74 26.27 31.56 -15.84
C GLY A 74 25.97 30.46 -16.86
N GLY A 75 24.94 29.64 -16.62
CA GLY A 75 24.45 28.65 -17.57
C GLY A 75 23.69 27.47 -16.95
N LEU A 76 22.81 26.86 -17.75
CA LEU A 76 22.01 25.69 -17.37
C LEU A 76 22.86 24.49 -16.94
N MET A 77 23.96 24.25 -17.65
CA MET A 77 24.82 23.07 -17.39
C MET A 77 25.44 23.12 -15.98
N VAL A 78 25.90 24.30 -15.56
CA VAL A 78 26.49 24.47 -14.22
C VAL A 78 25.40 24.44 -13.14
N SER A 79 24.21 24.96 -13.44
CA SER A 79 23.06 24.94 -12.53
C SER A 79 22.60 23.51 -12.22
N PHE A 80 22.47 22.66 -13.24
CA PHE A 80 22.20 21.23 -13.03
C PHE A 80 23.34 20.52 -12.30
N GLY A 81 24.60 20.89 -12.56
CA GLY A 81 25.76 20.35 -11.85
C GLY A 81 25.72 20.65 -10.34
N ILE A 82 25.37 21.87 -9.96
CA ILE A 82 25.22 22.27 -8.55
C ILE A 82 24.04 21.54 -7.90
N ILE A 83 22.88 21.48 -8.56
CA ILE A 83 21.71 20.78 -8.04
C ILE A 83 22.00 19.28 -7.86
N ALA A 84 22.69 18.66 -8.81
CA ALA A 84 23.12 17.27 -8.71
C ALA A 84 24.10 17.07 -7.54
N GLY A 85 25.09 17.96 -7.39
CA GLY A 85 26.05 17.92 -6.28
C GLY A 85 25.37 18.03 -4.91
N ILE A 86 24.41 18.96 -4.76
CA ILE A 86 23.63 19.13 -3.53
C ILE A 86 22.79 17.87 -3.26
N ASN A 87 22.11 17.32 -4.27
CA ASN A 87 21.32 16.09 -4.10
C ASN A 87 22.17 14.88 -3.69
N VAL A 88 23.35 14.71 -4.30
CA VAL A 88 24.29 13.64 -3.93
C VAL A 88 24.81 13.81 -2.50
N LEU A 89 25.15 15.04 -2.09
CA LEU A 89 25.52 15.35 -0.71
C LEU A 89 24.38 15.05 0.26
N LEU A 90 23.15 15.42 -0.08
CA LEU A 90 21.97 15.16 0.74
C LEU A 90 21.74 13.65 0.91
N ILE A 91 21.88 12.86 -0.17
CA ILE A 91 21.83 11.39 -0.13
C ILE A 91 22.94 10.83 0.77
N ALA A 92 24.17 11.35 0.67
CA ALA A 92 25.28 10.92 1.51
C ALA A 92 25.04 11.21 3.01
N ILE A 93 24.47 12.38 3.34
CA ILE A 93 24.07 12.74 4.70
C ILE A 93 22.97 11.80 5.20
N ILE A 94 21.91 11.57 4.42
CA ILE A 94 20.84 10.64 4.77
C ILE A 94 21.39 9.23 4.98
N TYR A 95 22.33 8.78 4.14
CA TYR A 95 22.97 7.49 4.28
C TYR A 95 23.77 7.37 5.58
N PHE A 96 24.51 8.41 5.97
CA PHE A 96 25.26 8.44 7.21
C PHE A 96 24.33 8.48 8.43
N PHE A 97 23.30 9.33 8.38
CA PHE A 97 22.27 9.47 9.42
C PHE A 97 21.17 8.40 9.34
N ARG A 98 21.29 7.39 8.47
CA ARG A 98 20.25 6.35 8.26
C ARG A 98 19.85 5.66 9.56
N ARG A 99 20.83 5.46 10.45
CA ARG A 99 20.61 4.85 11.78
C ARG A 99 19.75 5.74 12.68
N GLN A 100 19.89 7.05 12.58
CA GLN A 100 19.19 8.01 13.43
C GLN A 100 17.84 8.46 12.85
N LEU A 101 17.74 8.63 11.52
CA LEU A 101 16.54 9.16 10.87
C LEU A 101 15.50 8.09 10.51
N ILE A 102 15.91 6.86 10.15
CA ILE A 102 14.98 5.81 9.72
C ILE A 102 14.87 4.75 10.81
N ILE A 103 16.01 4.21 11.25
CA ILE A 103 16.01 3.07 12.18
C ILE A 103 15.57 3.50 13.58
N SER A 104 16.04 4.64 14.10
CA SER A 104 15.68 5.10 15.45
C SER A 104 14.18 5.36 15.65
N PRO A 105 13.46 6.12 14.80
CA PRO A 105 12.02 6.31 14.97
C PRO A 105 11.23 5.03 14.71
N MET A 106 11.67 4.19 13.77
CA MET A 106 11.01 2.92 13.49
C MET A 106 11.15 1.93 14.66
N VAL A 107 12.35 1.85 15.27
CA VAL A 107 12.59 1.03 16.46
C VAL A 107 11.82 1.58 17.65
N ASN A 108 11.76 2.90 17.87
CA ASN A 108 10.94 3.49 18.95
C ASN A 108 9.43 3.27 18.73
N PHE A 109 8.96 3.35 17.49
CA PHE A 109 7.57 3.07 17.15
C PHE A 109 7.23 1.61 17.41
N LEU A 110 8.06 0.67 16.94
CA LEU A 110 7.88 -0.75 17.19
C LEU A 110 8.01 -1.09 18.69
N ALA A 111 8.98 -0.50 19.38
CA ALA A 111 9.14 -0.67 20.82
C ALA A 111 7.90 -0.16 21.57
N ASN A 112 7.37 1.02 21.23
CA ASN A 112 6.13 1.49 21.84
C ASN A 112 4.92 0.64 21.46
N LEU A 113 4.81 0.15 20.23
CA LEU A 113 3.70 -0.70 19.82
C LEU A 113 3.72 -2.04 20.57
N PHE A 114 4.87 -2.72 20.64
CA PHE A 114 4.98 -4.04 21.26
C PHE A 114 5.12 -3.99 22.78
N LEU A 115 5.89 -3.05 23.34
CA LEU A 115 6.12 -2.98 24.78
C LEU A 115 4.96 -2.32 25.53
N ASN A 116 4.29 -1.33 24.93
CA ASN A 116 3.15 -0.68 25.58
C ASN A 116 1.87 -1.53 25.54
N ASP A 117 1.76 -2.50 24.62
CA ASP A 117 0.73 -3.56 24.67
C ASP A 117 1.07 -4.64 25.73
N SER A 118 2.37 -4.91 25.95
CA SER A 118 2.80 -5.89 26.95
C SER A 118 2.68 -5.41 28.39
N ASN A 119 2.70 -4.09 28.63
CA ASN A 119 2.55 -3.47 29.95
C ASN A 119 1.07 -3.20 30.31
N LYS A 120 0.15 -3.90 29.65
CA LYS A 120 -1.29 -3.90 29.92
C LYS A 120 -1.81 -5.28 30.34
N LYS A 121 -0.95 -6.11 30.92
CA LYS A 121 -1.35 -7.33 31.65
C LYS A 121 -1.37 -7.08 33.15
#